data_AF-A0A3S2B457-F1
#
_entry.id   AF-A0A3S2B457-F1
#
_cell.length_a   1.000
_cell.length_b   1.000
_cell.length_c   1.000
_cell.angle_alpha   90.00
_cell.angle_beta   90.00
_cell.angle_gamma   90.00
#
_symmetry.space_group_name_H-M   'P 1'
#
loop_
_entity.id
_entity.type
_entity.pdbx_description
1 polymer ?
#
loop_
_entity_poly.entity_id
_entity_poly.type
_entity_poly.pdbx_seq_one_letter_code
_entity_poly.pdbx_strand_id
1 'polypeptide(L)' 'RNGAFIVAGFAYDHYDYMEENAESACEYNVLTGKGTSSEKQPDGSTKHKTVSVEGQTIAFKDWTPGTTFTACGE' A
#
# COMPACT_ATOMS: atom_id res chain seq x y z
N ARG A 1 -4.30 -17.89 10.81
CA ARG A 1 -3.67 -19.13 11.34
C ARG A 1 -3.87 -19.15 12.85
N ASN A 2 -4.09 -20.29 13.51
CA ASN A 2 -4.41 -20.38 14.95
C ASN A 2 -5.65 -19.57 15.39
N GLY A 3 -6.74 -19.59 14.61
CA GLY A 3 -7.96 -18.84 14.93
C GLY A 3 -7.90 -17.34 14.67
N ALA A 4 -6.72 -16.78 14.35
CA ALA A 4 -6.60 -15.38 13.93
C ALA A 4 -6.92 -15.23 12.44
N PHE A 5 -7.84 -14.31 12.14
CA PHE A 5 -8.00 -13.74 10.79
C PHE A 5 -6.75 -12.92 10.48
N ILE A 6 -6.05 -13.31 9.41
CA ILE A 6 -4.85 -12.63 8.94
C ILE A 6 -5.26 -11.82 7.72
N VAL A 7 -4.94 -10.53 7.75
CA VAL A 7 -5.18 -9.67 6.60
C VAL A 7 -4.00 -9.81 5.63
N ALA A 8 -4.31 -10.23 4.42
CA ALA A 8 -3.45 -10.15 3.25
C ALA A 8 -4.09 -9.12 2.32
N GLY A 9 -3.82 -7.84 2.58
CA GLY A 9 -4.47 -6.74 1.89
C GLY A 9 -3.57 -6.11 0.85
N PHE A 10 -4.17 -5.54 -0.18
CA PHE A 10 -3.60 -4.41 -0.91
C PHE A 10 -4.01 -3.16 -0.14
N ALA A 11 -3.07 -2.32 0.22
CA ALA A 11 -3.41 -0.96 0.64
C ALA A 11 -3.80 -0.17 -0.62
N TYR A 12 -4.83 0.65 -0.52
CA TYR A 12 -5.24 1.55 -1.59
C TYR A 12 -5.63 2.86 -0.92
N ASP A 13 -5.09 3.98 -1.37
CA ASP A 13 -5.55 5.27 -0.87
C ASP A 13 -6.97 5.51 -1.39
N HIS A 14 -7.93 5.59 -0.47
CA HIS A 14 -9.36 5.68 -0.75
C HIS A 14 -9.77 7.09 -1.24
N TYR A 15 -8.94 8.12 -1.07
CA TYR A 15 -9.34 9.48 -1.45
C TYR A 15 -9.41 9.74 -2.96
N ASP A 16 -8.95 8.81 -3.81
CA ASP A 16 -8.82 9.01 -5.26
C ASP A 16 -9.72 8.14 -6.15
N TYR A 17 -10.68 7.40 -5.59
CA TYR A 17 -11.52 6.44 -6.35
C TYR A 17 -12.35 7.04 -7.52
N MET A 18 -12.51 8.37 -7.60
CA MET A 18 -13.24 9.02 -8.71
C MET A 18 -12.41 10.01 -9.53
N GLU A 19 -11.12 10.14 -9.27
CA GLU A 19 -10.23 10.91 -10.14
C GLU A 19 -9.30 9.94 -10.89
N GLU A 20 -9.35 9.99 -12.21
CA GLU A 20 -8.42 9.30 -13.11
C GLU A 20 -6.94 9.75 -12.92
N ASN A 21 -6.67 10.57 -11.89
CA ASN A 21 -5.47 11.37 -11.66
C ASN A 21 -5.00 11.31 -10.19
N ALA A 22 -5.01 10.14 -9.57
CA ALA A 22 -4.52 10.02 -8.21
C ALA A 22 -3.12 10.65 -8.04
N GLU A 23 -2.97 11.59 -7.09
CA GLU A 23 -1.69 12.28 -6.85
C GLU A 23 -0.64 11.28 -6.35
N SER A 24 -1.08 10.22 -5.66
CA SER A 24 -0.26 9.05 -5.37
C SER A 24 -1.08 7.76 -5.27
N ALA A 25 -0.41 6.62 -5.44
CA ALA A 25 -0.99 5.32 -5.20
C ALA A 25 0.08 4.36 -4.66
N CYS A 26 -0.32 3.41 -3.82
CA CYS A 26 0.58 2.36 -3.37
C CYS A 26 -0.10 1.01 -3.31
N GLU A 27 0.22 0.16 -4.27
CA GLU A 27 -0.27 -1.20 -4.39
C GLU A 27 0.83 -2.16 -3.93
N TYR A 28 0.76 -2.67 -2.70
CA TYR A 28 1.69 -3.71 -2.28
C TYR A 28 1.03 -4.79 -1.43
N ASN A 29 1.59 -5.98 -1.52
CA ASN A 29 1.12 -7.16 -0.82
C ASN A 29 1.83 -7.24 0.54
N VAL A 30 1.08 -7.06 1.61
CA VAL A 30 1.62 -7.10 2.99
C VAL A 30 2.30 -8.44 3.31
N LEU A 31 1.76 -9.57 2.83
CA LEU A 31 2.34 -10.89 3.11
C LEU A 31 3.71 -11.10 2.47
N THR A 32 3.93 -10.53 1.28
CA THR A 32 5.19 -10.71 0.54
C THR A 32 6.13 -9.52 0.69
N GLY A 33 5.62 -8.37 1.13
CA GLY A 33 6.34 -7.10 1.19
C GLY A 33 6.66 -6.51 -0.19
N LYS A 34 6.04 -7.03 -1.26
CA LYS A 34 6.31 -6.62 -2.65
C LYS A 34 5.16 -5.85 -3.26
N GLY A 35 5.47 -4.84 -4.06
CA GLY A 35 4.47 -4.07 -4.79
C GLY A 35 5.06 -2.91 -5.58
N THR A 36 4.20 -1.95 -5.90
CA THR A 36 4.52 -0.74 -6.65
C THR A 36 3.83 0.47 -6.02
N SER A 37 4.54 1.59 -5.94
CA SER A 37 3.94 2.89 -5.67
C SER A 37 4.12 3.82 -6.87
N SER A 38 3.24 4.81 -6.97
CA SER A 38 3.30 5.87 -7.97
C SER A 38 2.98 7.21 -7.34
N GLU A 39 3.64 8.25 -7.82
CA GLU A 39 3.38 9.63 -7.39
C GLU A 39 3.47 10.55 -8.61
N LYS A 40 2.50 11.44 -8.75
CA LYS A 40 2.50 12.47 -9.78
C LYS A 40 3.53 13.54 -9.43
N GLN A 41 4.34 13.89 -10.41
CA GLN A 41 5.37 14.90 -10.27
C GLN A 41 4.81 16.28 -10.67
N PRO A 42 5.43 17.38 -10.23
CA PRO A 42 4.99 18.74 -10.60
C PRO A 42 4.99 19.02 -12.11
N ASP A 43 5.73 18.24 -12.90
CA ASP A 43 5.77 18.33 -14.37
C ASP A 43 4.64 17.55 -15.06
N GLY A 44 3.74 16.92 -14.28
CA GLY A 44 2.64 16.10 -14.75
C GLY A 44 3.01 14.66 -15.12
N SER A 45 4.29 14.27 -14.98
CA SER A 45 4.72 12.87 -15.16
C SER A 45 4.40 12.03 -13.93
N THR A 46 4.22 10.72 -14.10
CA THR A 46 4.05 9.78 -12.99
C THR A 46 5.35 9.03 -12.73
N LYS A 47 5.86 9.12 -11.51
CA LYS A 47 7.03 8.36 -11.08
C LYS A 47 6.58 7.08 -10.40
N HIS A 48 7.01 5.95 -10.93
CA HIS A 48 6.76 4.64 -10.32
C HIS A 48 7.97 4.18 -9.50
N LYS A 49 7.72 3.46 -8.41
CA LYS A 49 8.75 2.87 -7.55
C LYS A 49 8.35 1.44 -7.18
N THR A 50 9.32 0.54 -7.17
CA THR A 50 9.14 -0.80 -6.62
C THR A 50 9.16 -0.75 -5.10
N VAL A 51 8.13 -1.31 -4.46
CA VAL A 51 8.10 -1.56 -3.03
C VAL A 51 8.68 -2.96 -2.77
N SER A 52 9.68 -3.03 -1.91
CA SER A 52 10.31 -4.29 -1.50
C SER A 52 10.77 -4.17 -0.04
N VAL A 53 9.89 -4.58 0.87
CA VAL A 53 10.12 -4.66 2.31
C VAL A 53 9.97 -6.10 2.79
N GLU A 54 10.24 -6.36 4.07
CA GLU A 54 9.95 -7.68 4.65
C GLU A 54 8.43 -7.91 4.72
N GLY A 55 7.99 -9.08 4.25
CA GLY A 55 6.58 -9.47 4.31
C GLY A 55 6.12 -9.77 5.74
N GLN A 56 4.87 -9.43 6.03
CA GLN A 56 4.33 -9.44 7.39
C GLN A 56 2.98 -10.15 7.44
N THR A 57 2.67 -10.71 8.60
CA THR A 57 1.36 -11.28 8.92
C THR A 57 0.78 -10.43 10.05
N ILE A 58 -0.28 -9.67 9.76
CA ILE A 58 -0.94 -8.82 10.75
C ILE A 58 -2.23 -9.50 11.19
N ALA A 59 -2.40 -9.71 12.49
CA ALA A 59 -3.68 -10.17 13.03
C ALA A 59 -4.71 -9.05 12.89
N PHE A 60 -5.95 -9.38 12.52
CA PHE A 60 -6.99 -8.38 12.26
C PHE A 60 -7.19 -7.37 13.39
N LYS A 61 -7.10 -7.81 14.65
CA LYS A 61 -7.22 -6.94 15.83
C LYS A 61 -6.13 -5.86 15.93
N ASP A 62 -5.00 -6.09 15.26
CA ASP A 62 -3.82 -5.21 15.26
C ASP A 62 -3.70 -4.45 13.92
N TRP A 63 -4.68 -4.62 13.00
CA TRP A 63 -4.72 -3.91 11.73
C TRP A 63 -5.12 -2.45 11.94
N THR A 64 -4.22 -1.53 11.59
CA THR A 64 -4.54 -0.10 11.47
C THR A 64 -4.27 0.37 10.05
N PRO A 65 -5.11 1.24 9.46
CA PRO A 65 -4.95 1.69 8.07
C PRO A 65 -3.56 2.23 7.75
N GLY A 66 -2.92 2.94 8.69
CA GLY A 66 -1.60 3.56 8.48
C GLY A 66 -0.41 2.59 8.46
N THR A 67 -0.54 1.39 9.04
CA THR A 67 0.59 0.45 9.16
C THR A 67 1.07 -0.05 7.80
N THR A 68 0.20 -0.05 6.79
CA THR A 68 0.55 -0.53 5.46
C THR A 68 1.19 0.55 4.59
N PHE A 69 0.81 1.81 4.72
CA PHE A 69 1.31 2.87 3.84
C PHE A 69 2.75 3.27 4.12
N THR A 70 3.31 3.00 5.31
CA THR A 70 4.72 3.30 5.60
C THR A 70 5.70 2.56 4.69
N ALA A 71 5.32 1.41 4.12
CA ALA A 71 6.16 0.68 3.18
C ALA A 71 6.33 1.40 1.82
N CYS A 72 5.41 2.32 1.51
CA CYS A 72 5.33 3.06 0.27
C CYS A 72 6.28 4.27 0.25
N GLY A 73 6.72 4.72 1.44
CA GLY A 73 7.72 5.77 1.59
C GLY A 73 7.19 7.18 1.32
N GLU A 74 5.91 7.42 1.61
CA GLU A 74 5.32 8.75 1.75
C GLU A 74 5.62 9.35 3.14
#